data_AF-A0A7W5AT81-F1
#
_entry.id   AF-A0A7W5AT81-F1
#
_cell.length_a   1.000
_cell.length_b   1.000
_cell.length_c   1.000
_cell.angle_alpha   90.00
_cell.angle_beta   90.00
_cell.angle_gamma   90.00
#
_symmetry.space_group_name_H-M   'P 1'
#
loop_
_entity.id
_entity.type
_entity.pdbx_description
1 polymer ?
#
loop_
_entity_poly.entity_id
_entity_poly.type
_entity_poly.pdbx_seq_one_letter_code
_entity_poly.pdbx_strand_id
1 'polypeptide(L)'
;MTARLREVMRAAAQDVPTYAVHDRARAAARRTRRRTLAATAAVAVIGVLLVLWSPIDRAPGPDRTAEQPAALPDRIGVPPPGTLRVTDRPRLEQAAVLFSGGYSAGTCPFVDECDALTLVDAHTDRYRLFLTSIPEAPAGQEVVLAADGRRVAHSGGYIDDPYVRIIELRTGQTRDVPSAIEGSGGSFPVSWSRDGRWIAVRDVISADQDGVPESILSIVDLDSGQWRRLASGPTMDGFSVAFAPDGRRFAYQIAGTVTVAALDGSTAGTSFSVSDDQALGGKGAWTPDGRSLTIVERQGADWTLRYVDPVTGAATGGPATPAVTGRTGIRLLAWREDGSALIAAFEPSPESTTRFDKSLSLDERTYYGEVHRVDLLALTPGGAAPTTVLSSEDGVLAIDVADDIAVTGRMRDGNPPKGFGPRFWFWTGLPMVILASVYLFRRRWEILFGPSRWQFELVRRIR
;
A
#
# COMPACT_ATOMS: atom_id res chain seq x y z
N MET A 1 -22.50 16.43 94.02
CA MET A 1 -23.21 16.85 92.78
C MET A 1 -24.66 17.06 93.11
N THR A 2 -25.14 18.30 93.02
CA THR A 2 -26.48 18.73 93.47
C THR A 2 -27.58 18.28 92.51
N ALA A 3 -28.77 17.99 93.05
CA ALA A 3 -29.94 17.50 92.31
C ALA A 3 -30.31 18.38 91.10
N ARG A 4 -30.06 19.69 91.21
CA ARG A 4 -30.29 20.69 90.16
C ARG A 4 -29.46 20.45 88.89
N LEU A 5 -28.24 19.93 89.01
CA LEU A 5 -27.39 19.64 87.84
C LEU A 5 -27.87 18.39 87.08
N ARG A 6 -28.45 17.43 87.80
CA ARG A 6 -28.99 16.19 87.21
C ARG A 6 -30.28 16.45 86.43
N GLU A 7 -31.07 17.41 86.87
CA GLU A 7 -32.32 17.81 86.24
C GLU A 7 -32.08 18.63 84.96
N VAL A 8 -31.11 19.55 84.99
CA VAL A 8 -30.68 20.33 83.81
C VAL A 8 -30.06 19.43 82.73
N MET A 9 -29.28 18.42 83.12
CA MET A 9 -28.71 17.44 82.18
C MET A 9 -29.77 16.52 81.55
N ARG A 10 -30.85 16.18 82.27
CA ARG A 10 -31.97 15.40 81.72
C ARG A 10 -32.84 16.21 80.77
N ALA A 11 -33.09 17.48 81.09
CA ALA A 11 -33.81 18.39 80.20
C ALA A 11 -33.02 18.63 78.89
N ALA A 12 -31.69 18.82 78.98
CA ALA A 12 -30.83 18.98 77.82
C ALA A 12 -30.71 17.72 76.93
N ALA A 13 -30.92 16.52 77.49
CA ALA A 13 -30.88 15.27 76.74
C ALA A 13 -32.21 14.93 76.03
N GLN A 14 -33.33 15.52 76.47
CA GLN A 14 -34.66 15.32 75.85
C GLN A 14 -34.92 16.28 74.68
N ASP A 15 -34.16 17.37 74.57
CA ASP A 15 -34.30 18.39 73.52
C ASP A 15 -33.31 18.21 72.35
N VAL A 16 -32.66 17.04 72.26
CA VAL A 16 -31.77 16.72 71.13
C VAL A 16 -32.63 16.17 69.98
N PRO A 17 -32.74 16.86 68.82
CA PRO A 17 -33.49 16.34 67.70
C PRO A 17 -32.86 15.04 67.23
N THR A 18 -33.63 13.97 67.11
CA THR A 18 -33.20 12.73 66.46
C THR A 18 -32.87 13.04 65.01
N TYR A 19 -31.60 13.29 64.75
CA TYR A 19 -31.09 13.66 63.44
C TYR A 19 -31.33 12.47 62.49
N ALA A 20 -32.20 12.66 61.49
CA ALA A 20 -32.63 11.64 60.52
C ALA A 20 -31.52 11.27 59.50
N VAL A 21 -30.32 10.96 60.01
CA VAL A 21 -29.14 10.57 59.22
C VAL A 21 -29.38 9.25 58.53
N HIS A 22 -30.09 8.32 59.17
CA HIS A 22 -30.25 6.96 58.66
C HIS A 22 -31.10 6.91 57.37
N ASP A 23 -32.18 7.67 57.28
CA ASP A 23 -33.04 7.67 56.10
C ASP A 23 -32.45 8.51 54.96
N ARG A 24 -31.81 9.64 55.25
CA ARG A 24 -31.04 10.40 54.24
C ARG A 24 -29.85 9.61 53.70
N ALA A 25 -29.14 8.86 54.55
CA ALA A 25 -28.03 8.01 54.12
C ALA A 25 -28.50 6.82 53.28
N ARG A 26 -29.63 6.18 53.63
CA ARG A 26 -30.24 5.11 52.81
C ARG A 26 -30.77 5.62 51.48
N ALA A 27 -31.39 6.81 51.44
CA ALA A 27 -31.83 7.44 50.21
C ALA A 27 -30.66 7.86 49.30
N ALA A 28 -29.58 8.39 49.89
CA ALA A 28 -28.35 8.72 49.18
C ALA A 28 -27.68 7.47 48.60
N ALA A 29 -27.56 6.38 49.38
CA ALA A 29 -27.00 5.09 48.94
C ALA A 29 -27.83 4.44 47.82
N ARG A 30 -29.16 4.53 47.86
CA ARG A 30 -30.03 4.06 46.77
C ARG A 30 -29.89 4.92 45.51
N ARG A 31 -29.70 6.24 45.63
CA ARG A 31 -29.42 7.13 44.49
C ARG A 31 -28.07 6.86 43.86
N THR A 32 -27.01 6.66 44.66
CA THR A 32 -25.71 6.27 44.10
C THR A 32 -25.80 4.90 43.44
N ARG A 33 -26.43 3.89 44.07
CA ARG A 33 -26.57 2.56 43.45
C ARG A 33 -27.37 2.59 42.14
N ARG A 34 -28.44 3.40 42.07
CA ARG A 34 -29.23 3.62 40.83
C ARG A 34 -28.45 4.39 39.77
N ARG A 35 -27.70 5.44 40.15
CA ARG A 35 -26.82 6.18 39.23
C ARG A 35 -25.70 5.31 38.69
N THR A 36 -25.17 4.40 39.50
CA THR A 36 -24.09 3.50 39.07
C THR A 36 -24.60 2.38 38.19
N LEU A 37 -25.80 1.85 38.46
CA LEU A 37 -26.48 0.91 37.56
C LEU A 37 -26.85 1.57 36.22
N ALA A 38 -27.33 2.81 36.26
CA ALA A 38 -27.61 3.60 35.07
C ALA A 38 -26.33 3.91 34.27
N ALA A 39 -25.22 4.22 34.95
CA ALA A 39 -23.93 4.43 34.29
C ALA A 39 -23.38 3.15 33.66
N THR A 40 -23.48 1.99 34.32
CA THR A 40 -23.09 0.71 33.72
C THR A 40 -24.00 0.30 32.56
N ALA A 41 -25.31 0.58 32.66
CA ALA A 41 -26.23 0.35 31.55
C ALA A 41 -25.92 1.30 30.39
N ALA A 42 -25.60 2.57 30.65
CA ALA A 42 -25.21 3.53 29.64
C ALA A 42 -23.89 3.14 28.96
N VAL A 43 -22.88 2.67 29.70
CA VAL A 43 -21.62 2.17 29.12
C VAL A 43 -21.83 0.88 28.33
N ALA A 44 -22.69 -0.03 28.79
CA ALA A 44 -23.04 -1.23 28.04
C ALA A 44 -23.82 -0.88 26.77
N VAL A 45 -24.75 0.07 26.83
CA VAL A 45 -25.50 0.58 25.67
C VAL A 45 -24.58 1.33 24.72
N ILE A 46 -23.63 2.14 25.20
CA ILE A 46 -22.62 2.80 24.35
C ILE A 46 -21.69 1.76 23.73
N GLY A 47 -21.28 0.71 24.46
CA GLY A 47 -20.49 -0.39 23.89
C GLY A 47 -21.26 -1.18 22.83
N VAL A 48 -22.54 -1.47 23.08
CA VAL A 48 -23.44 -2.13 22.12
C VAL A 48 -23.74 -1.23 20.92
N LEU A 49 -23.96 0.07 21.13
CA LEU A 49 -24.15 1.05 20.07
C LEU A 49 -22.87 1.28 19.29
N LEU A 50 -21.68 1.26 19.90
CA LEU A 50 -20.39 1.32 19.20
C LEU A 50 -20.12 0.05 18.39
N VAL A 51 -20.61 -1.12 18.83
CA VAL A 51 -20.57 -2.36 18.04
C VAL A 51 -21.62 -2.35 16.92
N LEU A 52 -22.81 -1.76 17.15
CA LEU A 52 -23.89 -1.61 16.16
C LEU A 52 -23.67 -0.47 15.16
N TRP A 53 -22.93 0.57 15.54
CA TRP A 53 -22.51 1.71 14.71
C TRP A 53 -21.09 1.55 14.17
N SER A 54 -20.34 0.55 14.65
CA SER A 54 -19.14 0.14 13.93
C SER A 54 -19.60 -0.21 12.52
N PRO A 55 -18.97 0.33 11.47
CA PRO A 55 -19.09 -0.21 10.14
C PRO A 55 -18.32 -1.53 10.14
N ILE A 56 -18.76 -2.50 10.95
CA ILE A 56 -18.83 -3.85 10.45
C ILE A 56 -19.86 -3.69 9.35
N ASP A 57 -19.39 -3.34 8.15
CA ASP A 57 -20.10 -3.61 6.92
C ASP A 57 -20.78 -4.93 7.17
N ARG A 58 -22.11 -4.96 7.08
CA ARG A 58 -22.82 -6.23 6.95
C ARG A 58 -21.97 -6.98 5.95
N ALA A 59 -21.23 -7.98 6.43
CA ALA A 59 -20.50 -8.85 5.54
C ALA A 59 -21.57 -9.21 4.53
N PRO A 60 -21.36 -8.95 3.22
CA PRO A 60 -22.20 -9.59 2.25
C PRO A 60 -22.29 -11.03 2.74
N GLY A 61 -23.50 -11.58 2.82
CA GLY A 61 -23.64 -12.98 3.16
C GLY A 61 -22.69 -13.79 2.27
N PRO A 62 -22.51 -15.10 2.51
CA PRO A 62 -21.97 -15.95 1.47
C PRO A 62 -22.98 -16.02 0.29
N ASP A 63 -23.25 -14.89 -0.35
CA ASP A 63 -23.81 -14.80 -1.66
C ASP A 63 -22.68 -15.25 -2.58
N ARG A 64 -22.84 -16.48 -3.02
CA ARG A 64 -22.44 -16.90 -4.36
C ARG A 64 -23.08 -15.93 -5.35
N THR A 65 -22.52 -14.75 -5.53
CA THR A 65 -22.65 -14.00 -6.77
C THR A 65 -21.57 -14.57 -7.68
N ALA A 66 -21.95 -14.94 -8.91
CA ALA A 66 -21.03 -15.42 -9.93
C ALA A 66 -19.72 -14.64 -9.87
N GLU A 67 -18.55 -15.32 -9.83
CA GLU A 67 -17.23 -14.70 -9.76
C GLU A 67 -17.21 -13.45 -10.64
N GLN A 68 -17.30 -12.27 -10.03
CA GLN A 68 -17.23 -11.05 -10.80
C GLN A 68 -15.85 -11.06 -11.44
N PRO A 69 -15.76 -10.94 -12.78
CA PRO A 69 -14.49 -11.02 -13.45
C PRO A 69 -13.56 -9.94 -12.90
N ALA A 70 -12.29 -10.29 -12.73
CA ALA A 70 -11.26 -9.34 -12.33
C ALA A 70 -11.30 -8.10 -13.24
N ALA A 71 -11.29 -6.92 -12.64
CA ALA A 71 -11.42 -5.65 -13.35
C ALA A 71 -10.60 -4.54 -12.67
N LEU A 72 -10.16 -3.59 -13.48
CA LEU A 72 -9.45 -2.40 -13.00
C LEU A 72 -10.45 -1.40 -12.41
N PRO A 73 -10.27 -0.91 -11.17
CA PRO A 73 -11.08 0.20 -10.65
C PRO A 73 -10.85 1.48 -11.45
N ASP A 74 -11.91 2.25 -11.69
CA ASP A 74 -11.81 3.58 -12.29
C ASP A 74 -11.30 4.67 -11.32
N ARG A 75 -11.24 4.35 -10.02
CA ARG A 75 -10.78 5.25 -8.97
C ARG A 75 -10.06 4.49 -7.86
N ILE A 76 -8.93 5.04 -7.43
CA ILE A 76 -8.23 4.62 -6.21
C ILE A 76 -7.96 5.83 -5.32
N GLY A 77 -7.79 5.60 -4.02
CA GLY A 77 -7.45 6.64 -3.05
C GLY A 77 -6.44 6.14 -2.02
N VAL A 78 -6.00 7.03 -1.14
CA VAL A 78 -5.04 6.68 -0.09
C VAL A 78 -5.70 5.70 0.89
N PRO A 79 -5.05 4.57 1.24
CA PRO A 79 -5.61 3.61 2.18
C PRO A 79 -5.83 4.28 3.54
N PRO A 80 -6.94 4.02 4.25
CA PRO A 80 -7.17 4.62 5.56
C PRO A 80 -6.19 4.09 6.62
N PRO A 81 -5.94 4.85 7.70
CA PRO A 81 -5.01 4.44 8.74
C PRO A 81 -5.43 3.14 9.41
N GLY A 82 -4.51 2.21 9.63
CA GLY A 82 -4.82 0.88 10.17
C GLY A 82 -5.47 -0.07 9.15
N THR A 83 -5.22 0.16 7.85
CA THR A 83 -5.53 -0.81 6.79
C THR A 83 -4.82 -2.13 7.04
N LEU A 84 -5.47 -3.26 6.71
CA LEU A 84 -4.91 -4.59 6.94
C LEU A 84 -3.62 -4.82 6.13
N ARG A 85 -2.68 -5.57 6.69
CA ARG A 85 -1.45 -5.97 5.99
C ARG A 85 -1.75 -7.11 5.01
N VAL A 86 -0.92 -7.26 3.97
CA VAL A 86 -1.06 -8.33 2.95
C VAL A 86 -1.08 -9.74 3.56
N THR A 87 -0.44 -9.91 4.72
CA THR A 87 -0.39 -11.17 5.48
C THR A 87 -1.62 -11.41 6.36
N ASP A 88 -2.39 -10.37 6.68
CA ASP A 88 -3.59 -10.45 7.54
C ASP A 88 -4.76 -11.14 6.81
N ARG A 89 -5.65 -11.79 7.57
CA ARG A 89 -6.86 -12.42 7.03
C ARG A 89 -8.07 -11.46 7.09
N PRO A 90 -9.02 -11.54 6.12
CA PRO A 90 -8.97 -12.34 4.90
C PRO A 90 -7.91 -11.81 3.93
N ARG A 91 -7.29 -12.67 3.13
CA ARG A 91 -6.23 -12.27 2.20
C ARG A 91 -6.80 -11.83 0.85
N LEU A 92 -6.00 -11.14 0.05
CA LEU A 92 -6.32 -10.82 -1.34
C LEU A 92 -6.11 -12.06 -2.19
N GLU A 93 -7.03 -12.34 -3.10
CA GLU A 93 -6.83 -13.44 -4.06
C GLU A 93 -6.01 -13.01 -5.26
N GLN A 94 -6.29 -11.82 -5.76
CA GLN A 94 -5.71 -11.21 -6.94
C GLN A 94 -5.80 -9.69 -6.78
N ALA A 95 -4.70 -8.99 -7.00
CA ALA A 95 -4.67 -7.54 -7.03
C ALA A 95 -4.79 -7.04 -8.49
N ALA A 96 -5.59 -6.01 -8.70
CA ALA A 96 -5.60 -5.27 -9.96
C ALA A 96 -4.49 -4.22 -10.01
N VAL A 97 -4.28 -3.53 -8.89
CA VAL A 97 -3.38 -2.38 -8.81
C VAL A 97 -2.42 -2.56 -7.64
N LEU A 98 -1.16 -2.20 -7.88
CA LEU A 98 -0.14 -1.93 -6.89
C LEU A 98 0.21 -0.45 -6.99
N PHE A 99 0.27 0.26 -5.89
CA PHE A 99 0.78 1.63 -5.89
C PHE A 99 1.59 1.95 -4.64
N SER A 100 2.42 2.97 -4.76
CA SER A 100 3.23 3.51 -3.68
C SER A 100 2.97 5.00 -3.47
N GLY A 101 3.29 5.49 -2.28
CA GLY A 101 2.88 6.81 -1.78
C GLY A 101 1.63 6.72 -0.89
N GLY A 102 1.01 7.86 -0.64
CA GLY A 102 -0.26 8.02 0.07
C GLY A 102 -0.16 8.80 1.37
N TYR A 103 0.91 8.65 2.12
CA TYR A 103 1.16 9.43 3.33
C TYR A 103 2.41 10.28 3.13
N SER A 104 2.24 11.57 2.89
CA SER A 104 3.38 12.49 2.81
C SER A 104 4.11 12.58 4.15
N ALA A 105 5.40 12.92 4.10
CA ALA A 105 6.20 13.21 5.29
C ALA A 105 5.48 14.25 6.17
N GLY A 106 4.93 13.80 7.32
CA GLY A 106 4.24 14.65 8.29
C GLY A 106 2.71 14.50 8.38
N THR A 107 2.06 13.83 7.42
CA THR A 107 0.60 13.51 7.50
C THR A 107 0.32 12.07 7.90
N CYS A 108 1.39 11.27 7.99
CA CYS A 108 1.37 9.87 8.37
C CYS A 108 0.95 9.68 9.85
N PRO A 109 -0.17 8.98 10.13
CA PRO A 109 -0.65 8.79 11.50
C PRO A 109 0.14 7.72 12.26
N PHE A 110 0.80 6.79 11.56
CA PHE A 110 1.56 5.68 12.12
C PHE A 110 2.88 5.49 11.38
N VAL A 111 4.00 5.56 12.10
CA VAL A 111 5.36 5.53 11.52
C VAL A 111 5.62 4.32 10.63
N ASP A 112 4.98 3.18 10.91
CA ASP A 112 5.11 1.96 10.11
C ASP A 112 4.23 1.92 8.86
N GLU A 113 3.47 2.97 8.54
CA GLU A 113 2.60 3.05 7.35
C GLU A 113 3.05 4.11 6.33
N CYS A 114 4.07 4.90 6.63
CA CYS A 114 4.44 6.07 5.81
C CYS A 114 5.00 5.69 4.43
N ASP A 115 5.80 4.63 4.37
CA ASP A 115 6.36 4.08 3.13
C ASP A 115 5.64 2.80 2.69
N ALA A 116 4.40 2.60 3.14
CA ALA A 116 3.65 1.39 2.82
C ALA A 116 3.24 1.38 1.34
N LEU A 117 3.42 0.22 0.71
CA LEU A 117 2.82 -0.04 -0.59
C LEU A 117 1.42 -0.60 -0.42
N THR A 118 0.58 -0.27 -1.39
CA THR A 118 -0.84 -0.60 -1.36
C THR A 118 -1.21 -1.51 -2.53
N LEU A 119 -1.86 -2.62 -2.22
CA LEU A 119 -2.49 -3.51 -3.19
C LEU A 119 -4.00 -3.30 -3.16
N VAL A 120 -4.61 -3.16 -4.34
CA VAL A 120 -6.06 -3.04 -4.51
C VAL A 120 -6.60 -4.32 -5.14
N ASP A 121 -7.58 -4.93 -4.48
CA ASP A 121 -8.23 -6.16 -4.92
C ASP A 121 -8.86 -6.02 -6.33
N ALA A 122 -8.72 -7.07 -7.12
CA ALA A 122 -9.23 -7.10 -8.49
C ALA A 122 -10.75 -7.21 -8.59
N HIS A 123 -11.42 -7.64 -7.52
CA HIS A 123 -12.85 -7.90 -7.51
C HIS A 123 -13.63 -6.94 -6.60
N THR A 124 -12.95 -6.26 -5.68
CA THR A 124 -13.56 -5.43 -4.64
C THR A 124 -12.69 -4.22 -4.31
N ASP A 125 -13.20 -3.24 -3.56
CA ASP A 125 -12.40 -2.11 -3.05
C ASP A 125 -11.62 -2.44 -1.77
N ARG A 126 -11.12 -3.68 -1.67
CA ARG A 126 -10.30 -4.10 -0.52
C ARG A 126 -8.84 -3.74 -0.76
N TYR A 127 -8.27 -3.05 0.22
CA TYR A 127 -6.89 -2.59 0.19
C TYR A 127 -6.06 -3.42 1.15
N ARG A 128 -4.81 -3.73 0.79
CA ARG A 128 -3.81 -4.30 1.69
C ARG A 128 -2.52 -3.53 1.63
N LEU A 129 -1.89 -3.37 2.79
CA LEU A 129 -0.59 -2.74 2.94
C LEU A 129 0.51 -3.78 3.06
N PHE A 130 1.70 -3.47 2.54
CA PHE A 130 2.92 -4.16 2.94
C PHE A 130 4.08 -3.17 2.99
N LEU A 131 5.15 -3.58 3.66
CA LEU A 131 6.35 -2.77 3.84
C LEU A 131 7.50 -3.45 3.13
N THR A 132 8.39 -2.62 2.61
CA THR A 132 9.70 -3.05 2.12
C THR A 132 10.76 -2.61 3.12
N SER A 133 11.99 -3.09 2.93
CA SER A 133 13.13 -2.66 3.75
C SER A 133 13.72 -1.32 3.32
N ILE A 134 13.27 -0.77 2.19
CA ILE A 134 13.74 0.51 1.65
C ILE A 134 12.65 1.59 1.77
N PRO A 135 13.04 2.83 2.11
CA PRO A 135 12.13 3.95 1.96
C PRO A 135 11.85 4.19 0.47
N GLU A 136 10.69 4.76 0.15
CA GLU A 136 10.36 5.24 -1.20
C GLU A 136 10.50 4.22 -2.34
N ALA A 137 9.96 3.01 -2.19
CA ALA A 137 10.03 1.98 -3.24
C ALA A 137 8.97 2.18 -4.35
N PRO A 138 9.30 2.65 -5.57
CA PRO A 138 8.32 3.00 -6.59
C PRO A 138 7.65 1.75 -7.19
N ALA A 139 6.32 1.71 -7.10
CA ALA A 139 5.53 0.67 -7.73
C ALA A 139 5.77 0.65 -9.24
N GLY A 140 6.19 -0.50 -9.75
CA GLY A 140 6.52 -0.71 -11.15
C GLY A 140 7.97 -0.46 -11.54
N GLN A 141 8.82 0.01 -10.64
CA GLN A 141 10.27 0.15 -10.86
C GLN A 141 11.07 -0.77 -9.93
N GLU A 142 10.72 -0.77 -8.64
CA GLU A 142 11.42 -1.53 -7.60
C GLU A 142 10.54 -2.52 -6.87
N VAL A 143 9.22 -2.37 -7.04
CA VAL A 143 8.21 -3.30 -6.55
C VAL A 143 7.24 -3.60 -7.68
N VAL A 144 7.16 -4.85 -8.10
CA VAL A 144 6.43 -5.23 -9.31
C VAL A 144 5.34 -6.23 -9.02
N LEU A 145 4.18 -6.01 -9.63
CA LEU A 145 3.04 -6.92 -9.58
C LEU A 145 3.18 -7.94 -10.71
N ALA A 146 3.06 -9.22 -10.39
CA ALA A 146 3.07 -10.27 -11.41
C ALA A 146 1.91 -10.09 -12.40
N ALA A 147 2.08 -10.57 -13.63
CA ALA A 147 1.10 -10.43 -14.71
C ALA A 147 -0.31 -10.91 -14.33
N ASP A 148 -0.40 -11.98 -13.54
CA ASP A 148 -1.64 -12.58 -13.05
C ASP A 148 -2.23 -11.84 -11.83
N GLY A 149 -1.53 -10.85 -11.26
CA GLY A 149 -1.95 -10.12 -10.07
C GLY A 149 -1.94 -10.94 -8.77
N ARG A 150 -1.39 -12.16 -8.76
CA ARG A 150 -1.41 -13.07 -7.60
C ARG A 150 -0.13 -13.05 -6.78
N ARG A 151 0.92 -12.43 -7.30
CA ARG A 151 2.21 -12.30 -6.64
C ARG A 151 2.72 -10.87 -6.73
N VAL A 152 3.37 -10.40 -5.67
CA VAL A 152 4.14 -9.16 -5.68
C VAL A 152 5.59 -9.48 -5.35
N ALA A 153 6.53 -8.87 -6.05
CA ALA A 153 7.95 -8.96 -5.75
C ALA A 153 8.51 -7.60 -5.34
N HIS A 154 9.32 -7.57 -4.29
CA HIS A 154 10.00 -6.37 -3.81
C HIS A 154 11.41 -6.70 -3.30
N SER A 155 12.25 -5.68 -3.15
CA SER A 155 13.57 -5.83 -2.51
C SER A 155 13.43 -6.14 -1.01
N GLY A 156 14.37 -6.93 -0.50
CA GLY A 156 14.46 -7.31 0.90
C GLY A 156 15.90 -7.59 1.30
N GLY A 157 16.13 -7.71 2.61
CA GLY A 157 17.44 -7.98 3.18
C GLY A 157 18.19 -6.73 3.60
N TYR A 158 19.43 -6.94 4.04
CA TYR A 158 20.38 -5.89 4.40
C TYR A 158 21.39 -5.72 3.27
N ILE A 159 22.19 -4.65 3.33
CA ILE A 159 23.21 -4.33 2.32
C ILE A 159 24.21 -5.49 2.09
N ASP A 160 24.44 -6.34 3.10
CA ASP A 160 25.39 -7.47 3.01
C ASP A 160 24.75 -8.78 2.53
N ASP A 161 23.42 -8.86 2.48
CA ASP A 161 22.67 -10.06 2.06
C ASP A 161 21.33 -9.65 1.42
N PRO A 162 21.36 -8.99 0.25
CA PRO A 162 20.15 -8.58 -0.43
C PRO A 162 19.46 -9.76 -1.11
N TYR A 163 18.13 -9.73 -1.13
CA TYR A 163 17.31 -10.69 -1.83
C TYR A 163 16.07 -10.03 -2.43
N VAL A 164 15.47 -10.69 -3.41
CA VAL A 164 14.11 -10.37 -3.85
C VAL A 164 13.12 -11.21 -3.07
N ARG A 165 12.17 -10.58 -2.39
CA ARG A 165 11.05 -11.25 -1.74
C ARG A 165 9.85 -11.30 -2.65
N ILE A 166 9.26 -12.47 -2.80
CA ILE A 166 8.02 -12.72 -3.53
C ILE A 166 6.94 -13.12 -2.53
N ILE A 167 5.81 -12.42 -2.54
CA ILE A 167 4.64 -12.72 -1.70
C ILE A 167 3.52 -13.24 -2.59
N GLU A 168 3.05 -14.45 -2.32
CA GLU A 168 1.83 -14.99 -2.93
C GLU A 168 0.61 -14.49 -2.14
N LEU A 169 -0.31 -13.80 -2.83
CA LEU A 169 -1.33 -12.99 -2.16
C LEU A 169 -2.42 -13.86 -1.50
N ARG A 170 -2.86 -14.95 -2.14
CA ARG A 170 -3.94 -15.82 -1.65
C ARG A 170 -3.57 -16.52 -0.34
N THR A 171 -2.35 -17.02 -0.28
CA THR A 171 -1.80 -17.88 0.77
C THR A 171 -0.90 -17.12 1.74
N GLY A 172 -0.47 -15.90 1.39
CA GLY A 172 0.49 -15.12 2.16
C GLY A 172 1.86 -15.79 2.29
N GLN A 173 2.15 -16.82 1.50
CA GLN A 173 3.46 -17.47 1.50
C GLN A 173 4.49 -16.53 0.88
N THR A 174 5.66 -16.50 1.50
CA THR A 174 6.79 -15.70 1.04
C THR A 174 7.90 -16.61 0.54
N ARG A 175 8.54 -16.21 -0.56
CA ARG A 175 9.75 -16.84 -1.09
C ARG A 175 10.80 -15.77 -1.25
N ASP A 176 11.96 -15.97 -0.64
CA ASP A 176 13.11 -15.10 -0.82
C ASP A 176 14.03 -15.72 -1.88
N VAL A 177 14.53 -14.88 -2.78
CA VAL A 177 15.46 -15.23 -3.85
C VAL A 177 16.74 -14.43 -3.61
N PRO A 178 17.75 -15.04 -2.95
CA PRO A 178 19.02 -14.36 -2.65
C PRO A 178 19.71 -13.89 -3.91
N SER A 179 20.37 -12.74 -3.84
CA SER A 179 21.21 -12.25 -4.93
C SER A 179 22.28 -13.27 -5.30
N ALA A 180 22.50 -13.45 -6.59
CA ALA A 180 23.65 -14.20 -7.10
C ALA A 180 24.87 -13.30 -7.36
N ILE A 181 24.76 -12.00 -7.07
CA ILE A 181 25.79 -11.00 -7.33
C ILE A 181 26.54 -10.71 -6.03
N GLU A 182 27.81 -11.11 -5.98
CA GLU A 182 28.70 -10.82 -4.85
C GLU A 182 28.92 -9.31 -4.72
N GLY A 183 28.82 -8.79 -3.49
CA GLY A 183 28.98 -7.36 -3.20
C GLY A 183 27.80 -6.48 -3.63
N SER A 184 26.66 -7.06 -4.01
CA SER A 184 25.43 -6.30 -4.22
C SER A 184 24.99 -5.66 -2.91
N GLY A 185 24.75 -4.35 -2.93
CA GLY A 185 24.15 -3.60 -1.81
C GLY A 185 22.62 -3.60 -1.82
N GLY A 186 21.99 -4.17 -2.86
CA GLY A 186 20.54 -4.22 -3.02
C GLY A 186 20.11 -4.92 -4.30
N SER A 187 19.04 -5.73 -4.22
CA SER A 187 18.45 -6.46 -5.34
C SER A 187 17.00 -6.06 -5.55
N PHE A 188 16.71 -5.50 -6.73
CA PHE A 188 15.41 -4.90 -7.05
C PHE A 188 14.74 -5.63 -8.21
N PRO A 189 13.53 -6.19 -8.02
CA PRO A 189 12.78 -6.76 -9.13
C PRO A 189 12.23 -5.65 -10.03
N VAL A 190 12.47 -5.74 -11.34
CA VAL A 190 12.12 -4.66 -12.29
C VAL A 190 11.02 -5.07 -13.28
N SER A 191 10.80 -6.36 -13.52
CA SER A 191 9.75 -6.84 -14.44
C SER A 191 9.49 -8.34 -14.30
N TRP A 192 8.29 -8.78 -14.69
CA TRP A 192 7.88 -10.19 -14.73
C TRP A 192 7.59 -10.65 -16.16
N SER A 193 7.89 -11.91 -16.46
CA SER A 193 7.30 -12.55 -17.64
C SER A 193 5.82 -12.83 -17.43
N ARG A 194 5.09 -12.92 -18.54
CA ARG A 194 3.63 -13.12 -18.53
C ARG A 194 3.19 -14.42 -17.85
N ASP A 195 3.96 -15.49 -18.02
CA ASP A 195 3.73 -16.78 -17.35
C ASP A 195 4.11 -16.76 -15.85
N GLY A 196 4.73 -15.67 -15.39
CA GLY A 196 5.21 -15.51 -14.03
C GLY A 196 6.31 -16.50 -13.64
N ARG A 197 7.05 -17.06 -14.60
CA ARG A 197 8.21 -17.90 -14.35
C ARG A 197 9.51 -17.11 -14.22
N TRP A 198 9.66 -16.06 -15.02
CA TRP A 198 10.87 -15.26 -15.09
C TRP A 198 10.67 -13.91 -14.43
N ILE A 199 11.69 -13.48 -13.71
CA ILE A 199 11.76 -12.13 -13.15
C ILE A 199 13.08 -11.50 -13.57
N ALA A 200 13.03 -10.25 -14.01
CA ALA A 200 14.22 -9.44 -14.22
C ALA A 200 14.58 -8.75 -12.90
N VAL A 201 15.85 -8.81 -12.52
CA VAL A 201 16.36 -8.26 -11.27
C VAL A 201 17.55 -7.36 -11.56
N ARG A 202 17.53 -6.17 -10.97
CA ARG A 202 18.62 -5.21 -10.97
C ARG A 202 19.34 -5.28 -9.63
N ASP A 203 20.59 -5.70 -9.64
CA ASP A 203 21.49 -5.57 -8.50
C ASP A 203 22.26 -4.26 -8.58
N VAL A 204 22.46 -3.61 -7.43
CA VAL A 204 23.26 -2.38 -7.34
C VAL A 204 24.55 -2.70 -6.59
N ILE A 205 25.67 -2.56 -7.28
CA ILE A 205 26.99 -2.66 -6.66
C ILE A 205 27.38 -1.26 -6.22
N SER A 206 27.49 -1.08 -4.90
CA SER A 206 28.00 0.17 -4.33
C SER A 206 29.43 0.38 -4.82
N ALA A 207 29.68 1.59 -5.32
CA ALA A 207 31.04 2.03 -5.54
C ALA A 207 31.80 2.20 -4.21
N ASP A 208 33.13 2.17 -4.29
CA ASP A 208 33.97 2.73 -3.23
C ASP A 208 33.71 4.25 -3.09
N GLN A 209 34.35 4.91 -2.11
CA GLN A 209 34.03 6.30 -1.74
C GLN A 209 34.08 7.32 -2.89
N ASP A 210 34.69 6.98 -4.03
CA ASP A 210 34.89 7.86 -5.19
C ASP A 210 34.28 7.33 -6.51
N GLY A 211 33.67 6.14 -6.53
CA GLY A 211 33.11 5.56 -7.76
C GLY A 211 31.63 5.84 -7.98
N VAL A 212 31.15 5.56 -9.20
CA VAL A 212 29.72 5.61 -9.55
C VAL A 212 29.12 4.22 -9.34
N PRO A 213 27.97 4.07 -8.66
CA PRO A 213 27.31 2.77 -8.51
C PRO A 213 27.09 2.09 -9.87
N GLU A 214 27.38 0.78 -9.93
CA GLU A 214 27.13 -0.03 -11.12
C GLU A 214 25.83 -0.81 -10.94
N SER A 215 25.00 -0.89 -11.98
CA SER A 215 23.84 -1.77 -12.01
C SER A 215 24.15 -3.03 -12.81
N ILE A 216 23.78 -4.19 -12.26
CA ILE A 216 23.81 -5.48 -12.95
C ILE A 216 22.38 -5.93 -13.21
N LEU A 217 22.05 -6.15 -14.47
CA LEU A 217 20.77 -6.74 -14.86
C LEU A 217 20.92 -8.25 -15.00
N SER A 218 20.04 -8.98 -14.32
CA SER A 218 19.91 -10.43 -14.43
C SER A 218 18.48 -10.83 -14.74
N ILE A 219 18.30 -12.00 -15.35
CA ILE A 219 17.03 -12.74 -15.34
C ILE A 219 17.15 -13.93 -14.42
N VAL A 220 16.05 -14.23 -13.73
CA VAL A 220 15.97 -15.34 -12.79
C VAL A 220 14.82 -16.25 -13.19
N ASP A 221 15.13 -17.52 -13.37
CA ASP A 221 14.13 -18.58 -13.52
C ASP A 221 13.64 -18.98 -12.12
N LEU A 222 12.39 -18.69 -11.80
CA LEU A 222 11.84 -19.01 -10.48
C LEU A 222 11.60 -20.51 -10.30
N ASP A 223 11.50 -21.32 -11.34
CA ASP A 223 11.32 -22.77 -11.16
C ASP A 223 12.63 -23.43 -10.73
N SER A 224 13.74 -23.07 -11.38
CA SER A 224 15.06 -23.65 -11.11
C SER A 224 15.89 -22.85 -10.10
N GLY A 225 15.53 -21.59 -9.84
CA GLY A 225 16.33 -20.65 -9.06
C GLY A 225 17.58 -20.16 -9.79
N GLN A 226 17.72 -20.43 -11.09
CA GLN A 226 18.91 -20.06 -11.84
C GLN A 226 18.90 -18.57 -12.19
N TRP A 227 19.99 -17.90 -11.83
CA TRP A 227 20.30 -16.55 -12.25
C TRP A 227 21.12 -16.55 -13.53
N ARG A 228 20.83 -15.60 -14.41
CA ARG A 228 21.67 -15.29 -15.56
C ARG A 228 21.88 -13.79 -15.65
N ARG A 229 23.13 -13.37 -15.48
CA ARG A 229 23.56 -12.00 -15.76
C ARG A 229 23.44 -11.72 -17.26
N LEU A 230 22.86 -10.57 -17.58
CA LEU A 230 22.60 -10.14 -18.95
C LEU A 230 23.50 -8.98 -19.36
N ALA A 231 23.59 -7.99 -18.48
CA ALA A 231 24.36 -6.78 -18.75
C ALA A 231 24.78 -6.12 -17.45
N SER A 232 25.73 -5.21 -17.57
CA SER A 232 26.03 -4.25 -16.52
C SER A 232 26.38 -2.90 -17.12
N GLY A 233 26.29 -1.86 -16.30
CA GLY A 233 26.53 -0.50 -16.75
C GLY A 233 26.21 0.51 -15.66
N PRO A 234 26.14 1.81 -16.01
CA PRO A 234 25.69 2.83 -15.08
C PRO A 234 24.27 2.52 -14.56
N THR A 235 23.83 3.28 -13.57
CA THR A 235 22.47 3.19 -13.01
C THR A 235 21.44 3.02 -14.11
N MET A 236 20.61 1.98 -13.96
CA MET A 236 19.51 1.71 -14.89
C MET A 236 18.32 2.59 -14.52
N ASP A 237 18.11 3.63 -15.33
CA ASP A 237 17.01 4.55 -15.12
C ASP A 237 15.67 4.00 -15.64
N GLY A 238 14.58 4.31 -14.93
CA GLY A 238 13.22 4.25 -15.45
C GLY A 238 12.62 2.84 -15.54
N PHE A 239 11.87 2.59 -16.61
CA PHE A 239 11.14 1.35 -16.87
C PHE A 239 11.92 0.48 -17.85
N SER A 240 12.93 -0.20 -17.33
CA SER A 240 14.07 -0.66 -18.11
C SER A 240 13.93 -2.05 -18.74
N VAL A 241 12.85 -2.80 -18.50
CA VAL A 241 12.69 -4.18 -19.02
C VAL A 241 11.25 -4.49 -19.48
N ALA A 242 11.12 -5.12 -20.65
CA ALA A 242 9.86 -5.57 -21.22
C ALA A 242 9.96 -6.98 -21.81
N PHE A 243 9.18 -7.93 -21.28
CA PHE A 243 9.08 -9.28 -21.86
C PHE A 243 8.21 -9.29 -23.11
N ALA A 244 8.64 -10.01 -24.14
CA ALA A 244 7.89 -10.16 -25.37
C ALA A 244 6.70 -11.12 -25.16
N PRO A 245 5.56 -10.90 -25.86
CA PRO A 245 4.38 -11.76 -25.74
C PRO A 245 4.62 -13.20 -26.23
N ASP A 246 5.68 -13.42 -27.02
CA ASP A 246 6.07 -14.75 -27.49
C ASP A 246 6.66 -15.65 -26.38
N GLY A 247 6.97 -15.10 -25.21
CA GLY A 247 7.54 -15.83 -24.08
C GLY A 247 8.97 -16.31 -24.31
N ARG A 248 9.67 -15.81 -25.33
CA ARG A 248 11.01 -16.26 -25.74
C ARG A 248 12.05 -15.15 -25.70
N ARG A 249 11.62 -13.90 -25.82
CA ARG A 249 12.47 -12.72 -25.86
C ARG A 249 12.04 -11.68 -24.84
N PHE A 250 12.94 -10.73 -24.58
CA PHE A 250 12.66 -9.53 -23.83
C PHE A 250 13.56 -8.40 -24.33
N ALA A 251 13.17 -7.17 -24.08
CA ALA A 251 13.96 -5.99 -24.33
C ALA A 251 14.39 -5.39 -22.99
N TYR A 252 15.58 -4.82 -22.94
CA TYR A 252 16.02 -4.03 -21.81
C TYR A 252 16.77 -2.78 -22.28
N GLN A 253 16.75 -1.74 -21.46
CA GLN A 253 17.48 -0.49 -21.69
C GLN A 253 18.51 -0.28 -20.59
N ILE A 254 19.74 0.06 -20.99
CA ILE A 254 20.78 0.56 -20.10
C ILE A 254 21.33 1.83 -20.73
N ALA A 255 21.25 2.94 -20.00
CA ALA A 255 21.54 4.28 -20.52
C ALA A 255 20.80 4.52 -21.87
N GLY A 256 21.50 5.02 -22.88
CA GLY A 256 20.95 5.27 -24.22
C GLY A 256 20.90 4.06 -25.15
N THR A 257 20.99 2.82 -24.66
CA THR A 257 20.98 1.61 -25.51
C THR A 257 19.86 0.65 -25.14
N VAL A 258 18.99 0.36 -26.10
CA VAL A 258 17.99 -0.70 -26.01
C VAL A 258 18.57 -1.97 -26.64
N THR A 259 18.47 -3.09 -25.93
CA THR A 259 18.91 -4.41 -26.40
C THR A 259 17.77 -5.40 -26.28
N VAL A 260 17.54 -6.19 -27.32
CA VAL A 260 16.65 -7.34 -27.30
C VAL A 260 17.49 -8.59 -27.09
N ALA A 261 17.07 -9.43 -26.13
CA ALA A 261 17.71 -10.68 -25.81
C ALA A 261 16.71 -11.83 -25.82
N ALA A 262 17.19 -13.04 -26.10
CA ALA A 262 16.44 -14.25 -25.81
C ALA A 262 16.56 -14.61 -24.32
N LEU A 263 15.62 -15.41 -23.81
CA LEU A 263 15.66 -15.91 -22.43
C LEU A 263 16.91 -16.75 -22.12
N ASP A 264 17.60 -17.28 -23.13
CA ASP A 264 18.91 -17.92 -22.96
C ASP A 264 20.07 -16.94 -22.73
N GLY A 265 19.81 -15.64 -22.81
CA GLY A 265 20.78 -14.54 -22.66
C GLY A 265 21.45 -14.11 -23.96
N SER A 266 21.14 -14.73 -25.10
CA SER A 266 21.74 -14.33 -26.38
C SER A 266 21.18 -13.01 -26.93
N THR A 267 22.06 -12.16 -27.48
CA THR A 267 21.77 -10.78 -27.93
C THR A 267 22.22 -10.48 -29.36
N ALA A 268 22.55 -11.50 -30.17
CA ALA A 268 23.35 -11.34 -31.39
C ALA A 268 22.77 -10.32 -32.41
N GLY A 269 23.28 -9.07 -32.34
CA GLY A 269 23.02 -7.98 -33.29
C GLY A 269 21.72 -7.21 -33.08
N THR A 270 21.08 -7.29 -31.92
CA THR A 270 19.74 -6.74 -31.65
C THR A 270 19.77 -5.58 -30.64
N SER A 271 20.67 -4.63 -30.86
CA SER A 271 20.78 -3.42 -30.02
C SER A 271 20.74 -2.16 -30.88
N PHE A 272 20.12 -1.11 -30.36
CA PHE A 272 20.04 0.20 -31.01
C PHE A 272 20.07 1.32 -29.98
N SER A 273 20.49 2.51 -30.41
CA SER A 273 20.58 3.68 -29.54
C SER A 273 19.27 4.46 -29.50
N VAL A 274 18.97 5.02 -28.33
CA VAL A 274 17.89 5.99 -28.08
C VAL A 274 18.52 7.26 -27.51
N SER A 275 17.90 8.42 -27.75
CA SER A 275 18.35 9.70 -27.19
C SER A 275 17.90 9.87 -25.73
N ASP A 276 18.42 10.89 -25.05
CA ASP A 276 18.06 11.18 -23.65
C ASP A 276 16.58 11.54 -23.44
N ASP A 277 15.88 11.96 -24.50
CA ASP A 277 14.43 12.23 -24.51
C ASP A 277 13.59 11.01 -24.94
N GLN A 278 14.22 9.83 -25.03
CA GLN A 278 13.61 8.57 -25.42
C GLN A 278 13.90 7.46 -24.41
N ALA A 279 12.91 6.63 -24.15
CA ALA A 279 13.08 5.44 -23.32
C ALA A 279 12.18 4.30 -23.78
N LEU A 280 12.56 3.07 -23.45
CA LEU A 280 11.71 1.90 -23.57
C LEU A 280 10.38 2.20 -22.87
N GLY A 281 9.26 1.86 -23.52
CA GLY A 281 7.95 2.24 -23.01
C GLY A 281 7.59 1.68 -21.62
N GLY A 282 8.37 0.74 -21.09
CA GLY A 282 8.07 0.01 -19.86
C GLY A 282 7.60 -1.40 -20.16
N LYS A 283 6.92 -2.06 -19.21
CA LYS A 283 6.61 -3.49 -19.32
C LYS A 283 5.71 -3.83 -20.52
N GLY A 284 4.88 -2.89 -20.96
CA GLY A 284 4.03 -3.03 -22.15
C GLY A 284 4.70 -2.62 -23.46
N ALA A 285 6.02 -2.44 -23.51
CA ALA A 285 6.71 -1.90 -24.67
C ALA A 285 6.60 -2.78 -25.93
N TRP A 286 6.38 -4.08 -25.83
CA TRP A 286 6.13 -4.91 -27.01
C TRP A 286 4.71 -4.70 -27.52
N THR A 287 4.56 -4.53 -28.83
CA THR A 287 3.24 -4.60 -29.47
C THR A 287 2.63 -5.99 -29.26
N PRO A 288 1.29 -6.14 -29.24
CA PRO A 288 0.64 -7.43 -28.97
C PRO A 288 1.06 -8.57 -29.90
N ASP A 289 1.42 -8.24 -31.14
CA ASP A 289 1.89 -9.18 -32.15
C ASP A 289 3.39 -9.53 -32.02
N GLY A 290 4.11 -8.89 -31.09
CA GLY A 290 5.53 -9.11 -30.82
C GLY A 290 6.48 -8.63 -31.93
N ARG A 291 5.98 -7.81 -32.87
CA ARG A 291 6.74 -7.38 -34.05
C ARG A 291 7.48 -6.07 -33.87
N SER A 292 6.98 -5.17 -33.03
CA SER A 292 7.60 -3.87 -32.77
C SER A 292 7.81 -3.63 -31.28
N LEU A 293 8.79 -2.80 -30.98
CA LEU A 293 8.97 -2.19 -29.67
C LEU A 293 8.41 -0.76 -29.68
N THR A 294 7.90 -0.34 -28.55
CA THR A 294 7.42 1.02 -28.31
C THR A 294 8.40 1.75 -27.42
N ILE A 295 8.87 2.89 -27.93
CA ILE A 295 9.71 3.87 -27.26
C ILE A 295 8.80 5.02 -26.86
N VAL A 296 8.79 5.40 -25.58
CA VAL A 296 8.21 6.66 -25.15
C VAL A 296 9.16 7.77 -25.57
N GLU A 297 8.63 8.79 -26.24
CA GLU A 297 9.41 9.89 -26.77
C GLU A 297 8.82 11.22 -26.31
N ARG A 298 9.67 12.07 -25.76
CA ARG A 298 9.33 13.42 -25.38
C ARG A 298 9.61 14.38 -26.54
N GLN A 299 8.59 15.15 -26.92
CA GLN A 299 8.68 16.21 -27.92
C GLN A 299 8.20 17.53 -27.29
N GLY A 300 9.14 18.34 -26.80
CA GLY A 300 8.81 19.56 -26.07
C GLY A 300 8.16 19.25 -24.70
N ALA A 301 6.89 19.60 -24.51
CA ALA A 301 6.15 19.29 -23.30
C ALA A 301 5.29 18.01 -23.41
N ASP A 302 5.30 17.39 -24.59
CA ASP A 302 4.38 16.32 -24.94
C ASP A 302 5.10 14.98 -24.99
N TRP A 303 4.40 13.92 -24.59
CA TRP A 303 4.86 12.54 -24.66
C TRP A 303 4.10 11.78 -25.73
N THR A 304 4.82 10.98 -26.51
CA THR A 304 4.28 10.18 -27.62
C THR A 304 4.82 8.76 -27.58
N LEU A 305 4.15 7.85 -28.30
CA LEU A 305 4.60 6.47 -28.49
C LEU A 305 5.18 6.31 -29.90
N ARG A 306 6.48 6.00 -29.98
CA ARG A 306 7.19 5.72 -31.23
C ARG A 306 7.41 4.21 -31.39
N TYR A 307 7.10 3.67 -32.55
CA TYR A 307 7.26 2.23 -32.83
C TYR A 307 8.56 1.98 -33.59
N VAL A 308 9.30 0.96 -33.17
CA VAL A 308 10.60 0.62 -33.75
C VAL A 308 10.71 -0.87 -34.01
N ASP A 309 11.46 -1.22 -35.05
CA ASP A 309 11.87 -2.58 -35.30
C ASP A 309 12.82 -3.04 -34.18
N PRO A 310 12.57 -4.18 -33.53
CA PRO A 310 13.31 -4.62 -32.35
C PRO A 310 14.76 -5.04 -32.64
N VAL A 311 15.13 -5.23 -33.91
CA VAL A 311 16.48 -5.61 -34.31
C VAL A 311 17.32 -4.38 -34.63
N THR A 312 16.76 -3.46 -35.39
CA THR A 312 17.47 -2.32 -36.00
C THR A 312 17.24 -0.99 -35.29
N GLY A 313 16.17 -0.86 -34.50
CA GLY A 313 15.71 0.42 -33.95
C GLY A 313 15.09 1.36 -34.97
N ALA A 314 14.97 0.94 -36.23
CA ALA A 314 14.37 1.74 -37.28
C ALA A 314 12.89 1.99 -37.00
N ALA A 315 12.39 3.19 -37.29
CA ALA A 315 10.98 3.49 -37.13
C ALA A 315 10.12 2.53 -37.96
N THR A 316 9.08 1.98 -37.33
CA THR A 316 8.07 1.15 -37.99
C THR A 316 6.72 1.86 -37.97
N GLY A 317 5.79 1.41 -38.81
CA GLY A 317 4.41 1.87 -38.72
C GLY A 317 3.74 1.31 -37.46
N GLY A 318 2.89 2.12 -36.83
CA GLY A 318 2.06 1.69 -35.70
C GLY A 318 0.82 2.56 -35.56
N PRO A 319 -0.10 2.19 -34.65
CA PRO A 319 -1.30 2.97 -34.39
C PRO A 319 -0.96 4.43 -34.00
N ALA A 320 -1.59 5.39 -34.67
CA ALA A 320 -1.46 6.80 -34.32
C ALA A 320 -2.22 7.09 -33.02
N THR A 321 -1.50 7.28 -31.92
CA THR A 321 -2.07 7.58 -30.59
C THR A 321 -1.97 9.08 -30.28
N PRO A 322 -2.91 9.65 -29.51
CA PRO A 322 -2.82 11.04 -29.07
C PRO A 322 -1.59 11.26 -28.18
N ALA A 323 -1.02 12.47 -28.25
CA ALA A 323 0.05 12.89 -27.36
C ALA A 323 -0.48 13.12 -25.93
N VAL A 324 0.38 12.90 -24.93
CA VAL A 324 0.10 13.14 -23.52
C VAL A 324 0.84 14.38 -23.06
N THR A 325 0.11 15.41 -22.63
CA THR A 325 0.66 16.73 -22.33
C THR A 325 0.61 17.02 -20.83
N GLY A 326 1.48 17.92 -20.34
CA GLY A 326 1.46 18.37 -18.95
C GLY A 326 1.85 17.31 -17.93
N ARG A 327 2.61 16.29 -18.34
CA ARG A 327 3.08 15.19 -17.48
C ARG A 327 4.59 15.21 -17.37
N THR A 328 5.13 14.86 -16.19
CA THR A 328 6.59 14.77 -16.00
C THR A 328 7.18 13.57 -16.75
N GLY A 329 6.42 12.48 -16.87
CA GLY A 329 6.75 11.28 -17.62
C GLY A 329 5.51 10.43 -17.93
N ILE A 330 5.67 9.42 -18.78
CA ILE A 330 4.66 8.36 -19.03
C ILE A 330 5.31 6.97 -19.02
N ARG A 331 4.51 5.95 -18.69
CA ARG A 331 4.88 4.54 -18.77
C ARG A 331 3.80 3.73 -19.45
N LEU A 332 4.14 2.98 -20.49
CA LEU A 332 3.28 1.98 -21.10
C LEU A 332 3.18 0.72 -20.24
N LEU A 333 1.98 0.47 -19.72
CA LEU A 333 1.67 -0.68 -18.87
C LEU A 333 1.23 -1.88 -19.71
N ALA A 334 0.33 -1.68 -20.68
CA ALA A 334 -0.18 -2.73 -21.53
C ALA A 334 -0.85 -2.18 -22.80
N TRP A 335 -0.99 -3.05 -23.79
CA TRP A 335 -1.93 -2.88 -24.90
C TRP A 335 -3.23 -3.60 -24.57
N ARG A 336 -4.36 -2.89 -24.68
CA ARG A 336 -5.69 -3.45 -24.44
C ARG A 336 -6.17 -4.23 -25.67
N GLU A 337 -7.14 -5.12 -25.46
CA GLU A 337 -7.79 -5.90 -26.53
C GLU A 337 -8.42 -5.01 -27.62
N ASP A 338 -8.84 -3.79 -27.27
CA ASP A 338 -9.36 -2.80 -28.22
C ASP A 338 -8.27 -2.06 -29.02
N GLY A 339 -7.00 -2.38 -28.79
CA GLY A 339 -5.85 -1.77 -29.44
C GLY A 339 -5.37 -0.46 -28.82
N SER A 340 -6.01 0.02 -27.75
CA SER A 340 -5.55 1.21 -27.02
C SER A 340 -4.36 0.92 -26.12
N ALA A 341 -3.46 1.89 -25.99
CA ALA A 341 -2.32 1.82 -25.09
C ALA A 341 -2.74 2.30 -23.69
N LEU A 342 -2.66 1.45 -22.67
CA LEU A 342 -2.86 1.84 -21.27
C LEU A 342 -1.53 2.33 -20.71
N ILE A 343 -1.49 3.60 -20.31
CA ILE A 343 -0.29 4.25 -19.80
C ILE A 343 -0.51 4.79 -18.38
N ALA A 344 0.52 4.75 -17.54
CA ALA A 344 0.59 5.57 -16.33
C ALA A 344 1.15 6.94 -16.69
N ALA A 345 0.47 8.00 -16.26
CA ALA A 345 0.82 9.40 -16.51
C ALA A 345 1.13 10.11 -15.19
N PHE A 346 2.34 10.63 -15.08
CA PHE A 346 2.83 11.24 -13.85
C PHE A 346 2.54 12.74 -13.85
N GLU A 347 1.69 13.19 -12.93
CA GLU A 347 1.36 14.61 -12.76
C GLU A 347 2.47 15.31 -11.97
N PRO A 348 2.99 16.46 -12.43
CA PRO A 348 4.03 17.17 -11.71
C PRO A 348 3.51 17.70 -10.36
N SER A 349 4.34 17.61 -9.32
CA SER A 349 4.09 18.22 -8.02
C SER A 349 3.94 19.74 -8.16
N PRO A 350 2.91 20.38 -7.57
CA PRO A 350 2.82 21.83 -7.54
C PRO A 350 3.95 22.48 -6.72
N GLU A 351 4.63 21.70 -5.88
CA GLU A 351 5.77 22.12 -5.07
C GLU A 351 7.12 21.89 -5.77
N SER A 352 7.11 21.21 -6.91
CA SER A 352 8.32 20.98 -7.72
C SER A 352 8.94 22.31 -8.16
N THR A 353 10.26 22.40 -8.03
CA THR A 353 11.06 23.48 -8.62
C THR A 353 11.80 23.04 -9.88
N THR A 354 11.62 21.77 -10.26
CA THR A 354 12.32 21.14 -11.38
C THR A 354 11.74 21.63 -12.71
N ARG A 355 12.64 21.85 -13.66
CA ARG A 355 12.31 22.30 -15.01
C ARG A 355 12.22 21.11 -15.96
N PHE A 356 10.99 20.61 -16.14
CA PHE A 356 10.71 19.43 -16.99
C PHE A 356 10.80 19.70 -18.51
N ASP A 357 11.01 20.94 -18.92
CA ASP A 357 11.27 21.36 -20.31
C ASP A 357 12.70 21.04 -20.79
N LYS A 358 13.59 20.64 -19.87
CA LYS A 358 14.94 20.17 -20.18
C LYS A 358 14.99 18.66 -20.35
N SER A 359 16.09 18.16 -20.90
CA SER A 359 16.40 16.73 -20.89
C SER A 359 16.74 16.30 -19.46
N LEU A 360 16.08 15.22 -19.03
CA LEU A 360 16.13 14.61 -17.69
C LEU A 360 15.85 13.13 -17.89
N SER A 361 16.49 12.27 -17.10
CA SER A 361 16.19 10.84 -17.11
C SER A 361 14.76 10.59 -16.63
N LEU A 362 14.23 9.40 -16.93
CA LEU A 362 12.90 9.04 -16.43
C LEU A 362 12.85 8.99 -14.90
N ASP A 363 13.92 8.56 -14.23
CA ASP A 363 13.96 8.51 -12.77
C ASP A 363 13.97 9.90 -12.14
N GLU A 364 14.69 10.86 -12.71
CA GLU A 364 14.63 12.26 -12.28
C GLU A 364 13.21 12.84 -12.46
N ARG A 365 12.48 12.40 -13.49
CA ARG A 365 11.11 12.84 -13.78
C ARG A 365 10.08 12.22 -12.87
N THR A 366 10.23 10.94 -12.53
CA THR A 366 9.26 10.18 -11.73
C THR A 366 9.66 10.06 -10.26
N TYR A 367 10.68 10.78 -9.83
CA TYR A 367 11.06 10.92 -8.43
C TYR A 367 9.87 11.41 -7.59
N TYR A 368 9.69 10.85 -6.39
CA TYR A 368 8.52 11.12 -5.56
C TYR A 368 8.28 12.59 -5.26
N GLY A 369 9.35 13.36 -5.01
CA GLY A 369 9.25 14.81 -4.77
C GLY A 369 8.75 15.60 -6.00
N GLU A 370 8.88 15.02 -7.19
CA GLU A 370 8.50 15.64 -8.46
C GLU A 370 7.07 15.29 -8.90
N VAL A 371 6.45 14.29 -8.27
CA VAL A 371 5.15 13.75 -8.66
C VAL A 371 4.08 14.16 -7.64
N HIS A 372 2.95 14.67 -8.14
CA HIS A 372 1.78 14.94 -7.31
C HIS A 372 0.90 13.69 -7.15
N ARG A 373 0.63 13.04 -8.29
CA ARG A 373 -0.16 11.83 -8.42
C ARG A 373 0.06 11.15 -9.77
N VAL A 374 -0.44 9.92 -9.92
CA VAL A 374 -0.37 9.14 -11.17
C VAL A 374 -1.76 8.69 -11.60
N ASP A 375 -2.17 9.07 -12.80
CA ASP A 375 -3.42 8.59 -13.41
C ASP A 375 -3.12 7.54 -14.47
N LEU A 376 -4.08 6.64 -14.74
CA LEU A 376 -3.99 5.75 -15.90
C LEU A 376 -4.83 6.31 -17.05
N LEU A 377 -4.20 6.47 -18.21
CA LEU A 377 -4.83 6.97 -19.43
C LEU A 377 -4.86 5.87 -20.50
N ALA A 378 -5.92 5.83 -21.30
CA ALA A 378 -5.97 5.08 -22.54
C ALA A 378 -5.66 6.01 -23.72
N LEU A 379 -4.70 5.62 -24.54
CA LEU A 379 -4.41 6.27 -25.81
C LEU A 379 -5.04 5.44 -26.93
N THR A 380 -6.27 5.79 -27.30
CA THR A 380 -7.00 5.11 -28.37
C THR A 380 -6.46 5.53 -29.74
N PRO A 381 -6.15 4.59 -30.65
CA PRO A 381 -5.74 4.91 -32.00
C PRO A 381 -6.74 5.81 -32.72
N GLY A 382 -6.26 6.90 -33.33
CA GLY A 382 -7.09 7.90 -34.00
C GLY A 382 -7.92 8.79 -33.05
N GLY A 383 -7.80 8.60 -31.74
CA GLY A 383 -8.41 9.47 -30.74
C GLY A 383 -7.78 10.85 -30.72
N ALA A 384 -8.59 11.88 -30.48
CA ALA A 384 -8.13 13.27 -30.42
C ALA A 384 -7.34 13.60 -29.14
N ALA A 385 -7.60 12.88 -28.05
CA ALA A 385 -6.98 13.09 -26.75
C ALA A 385 -6.93 11.78 -25.92
N PRO A 386 -6.03 11.68 -24.94
CA PRO A 386 -6.04 10.59 -23.95
C PRO A 386 -7.36 10.57 -23.17
N THR A 387 -7.83 9.38 -22.81
CA THR A 387 -9.02 9.21 -21.94
C THR A 387 -8.58 8.68 -20.59
N THR A 388 -9.00 9.30 -19.49
CA THR A 388 -8.71 8.78 -18.14
C THR A 388 -9.48 7.48 -17.91
N VAL A 389 -8.74 6.44 -17.54
CA VAL A 389 -9.26 5.10 -17.24
C VAL A 389 -9.31 4.89 -15.72
N LEU A 390 -8.27 5.32 -15.01
CA LEU A 390 -8.23 5.29 -13.55
C LEU A 390 -7.72 6.65 -13.06
N SER A 391 -8.46 7.27 -12.14
CA SER A 391 -8.04 8.48 -11.45
C SER A 391 -7.58 8.17 -10.03
N SER A 392 -6.42 8.69 -9.64
CA SER A 392 -5.89 8.55 -8.28
C SER A 392 -6.10 9.81 -7.44
N GLU A 393 -6.12 9.60 -6.13
CA GLU A 393 -6.02 10.69 -5.15
C GLU A 393 -4.59 11.22 -5.08
N ASP A 394 -4.46 12.47 -4.64
CA ASP A 394 -3.17 13.13 -4.42
C ASP A 394 -2.28 12.29 -3.49
N GLY A 395 -1.00 12.21 -3.83
CA GLY A 395 -0.03 11.42 -3.07
C GLY A 395 0.11 9.97 -3.55
N VAL A 396 -0.62 9.51 -4.57
CA VAL A 396 -0.32 8.24 -5.25
C VAL A 396 0.81 8.46 -6.28
N LEU A 397 2.05 8.13 -5.91
CA LEU A 397 3.25 8.61 -6.62
C LEU A 397 3.80 7.66 -7.69
N ALA A 398 3.50 6.37 -7.60
CA ALA A 398 3.79 5.40 -8.65
C ALA A 398 2.74 4.28 -8.66
N ILE A 399 2.48 3.70 -9.84
CA ILE A 399 1.45 2.68 -10.07
C ILE A 399 1.99 1.55 -10.97
N ASP A 400 1.63 0.32 -10.61
CA ASP A 400 1.70 -0.87 -11.44
C ASP A 400 0.34 -1.60 -11.47
N VAL A 401 0.08 -2.35 -12.53
CA VAL A 401 -1.24 -2.98 -12.78
C VAL A 401 -1.03 -4.41 -13.24
N ALA A 402 -1.82 -5.39 -12.79
CA ALA A 402 -1.68 -6.76 -13.30
C ALA A 402 -1.95 -6.81 -14.82
N ASP A 403 -1.02 -7.36 -15.60
CA ASP A 403 -1.07 -7.36 -17.07
C ASP A 403 -2.34 -8.04 -17.61
N ASP A 404 -2.73 -9.16 -17.01
CA ASP A 404 -3.92 -9.91 -17.42
C ASP A 404 -5.21 -9.11 -17.21
N ILE A 405 -5.23 -8.20 -16.24
CA ILE A 405 -6.37 -7.30 -16.01
C ILE A 405 -6.29 -6.11 -16.97
N ALA A 406 -5.11 -5.51 -17.10
CA ALA A 406 -4.87 -4.37 -17.99
C ALA A 406 -5.26 -4.68 -19.44
N VAL A 407 -4.85 -5.83 -19.98
CA VAL A 407 -5.12 -6.24 -21.37
C VAL A 407 -6.62 -6.39 -21.65
N THR A 408 -7.39 -6.98 -20.72
CA THR A 408 -8.84 -7.21 -20.94
C THR A 408 -9.64 -5.92 -21.08
N GLY A 409 -9.09 -4.80 -20.55
CA GLY A 409 -9.78 -3.54 -20.49
C GLY A 409 -11.08 -3.54 -19.69
N ARG A 410 -11.33 -4.53 -18.83
CA ARG A 410 -12.50 -4.52 -17.96
C ARG A 410 -12.33 -3.49 -16.86
N MET A 411 -13.37 -2.70 -16.65
CA MET A 411 -13.44 -1.65 -15.64
C MET A 411 -14.52 -1.97 -14.62
N ARG A 412 -14.33 -1.47 -13.40
CA ARG A 412 -15.35 -1.43 -12.34
C ARG A 412 -15.35 -0.07 -11.66
N ASP A 413 -16.48 0.32 -11.11
CA ASP A 413 -16.57 1.50 -10.26
C ASP A 413 -15.71 1.26 -9.01
N GLY A 414 -14.79 2.18 -8.73
CA GLY A 414 -13.93 2.18 -7.56
C GLY A 414 -14.52 3.03 -6.44
N ASN A 415 -14.66 2.47 -5.26
CA ASN A 415 -15.03 3.18 -4.04
C ASN A 415 -13.93 3.05 -2.97
N PRO A 416 -12.86 3.87 -3.04
CA PRO A 416 -11.74 3.77 -2.12
C PRO A 416 -12.19 3.82 -0.65
N PRO A 417 -11.65 2.95 0.22
CA PRO A 417 -12.02 2.90 1.62
C PRO A 417 -11.65 4.21 2.33
N LYS A 418 -12.53 4.69 3.22
CA LYS A 418 -12.36 5.95 3.97
C LYS A 418 -12.43 5.71 5.48
N GLY A 419 -11.95 6.69 6.25
CA GLY A 419 -12.02 6.66 7.71
C GLY A 419 -10.86 5.90 8.32
N PHE A 420 -11.14 4.90 9.16
CA PHE A 420 -10.12 4.11 9.85
C PHE A 420 -10.27 2.62 9.51
N GLY A 421 -9.16 1.98 9.19
CA GLY A 421 -9.10 0.56 8.89
C GLY A 421 -9.24 -0.33 10.14
N PRO A 422 -9.39 -1.65 9.97
CA PRO A 422 -9.64 -2.57 11.07
C PRO A 422 -8.55 -2.59 12.16
N ARG A 423 -7.27 -2.43 11.80
CA ARG A 423 -6.16 -2.47 12.76
C ARG A 423 -6.26 -1.32 13.75
N PHE A 424 -6.69 -0.14 13.31
CA PHE A 424 -6.89 1.03 14.18
C PHE A 424 -7.82 0.69 15.36
N TRP A 425 -8.94 0.03 15.08
CA TRP A 425 -9.92 -0.36 16.08
C TRP A 425 -9.41 -1.46 17.01
N PHE A 426 -8.57 -2.38 16.52
CA PHE A 426 -7.91 -3.35 17.39
C PHE A 426 -6.95 -2.65 18.37
N TRP A 427 -6.12 -1.73 17.89
CA TRP A 427 -5.13 -1.04 18.72
C TRP A 427 -5.74 -0.04 19.72
N THR A 428 -6.87 0.57 19.40
CA THR A 428 -7.53 1.55 20.28
C THR A 428 -8.66 0.95 21.13
N GLY A 429 -9.46 0.05 20.54
CA GLY A 429 -10.63 -0.55 21.17
C GLY A 429 -10.28 -1.64 22.19
N LEU A 430 -9.32 -2.52 21.87
CA LEU A 430 -8.96 -3.62 22.78
C LEU A 430 -8.39 -3.12 24.11
N PRO A 431 -7.45 -2.16 24.15
CA PRO A 431 -6.98 -1.59 25.42
C PRO A 431 -8.09 -0.90 26.21
N MET A 432 -9.00 -0.18 25.54
CA MET A 432 -10.15 0.44 26.18
C MET A 432 -11.06 -0.60 26.85
N VAL A 433 -11.33 -1.72 26.18
CA VAL A 433 -12.11 -2.83 26.75
C VAL A 433 -11.38 -3.50 27.91
N ILE A 434 -10.06 -3.70 27.81
CA ILE A 434 -9.24 -4.25 28.90
C ILE A 434 -9.26 -3.32 30.10
N LEU A 435 -9.01 -2.02 29.92
CA LEU A 435 -9.04 -1.01 30.99
C LEU A 435 -10.42 -0.91 31.64
N ALA A 436 -11.49 -0.92 30.85
CA ALA A 436 -12.86 -0.94 31.36
C ALA A 436 -13.13 -2.22 32.17
N SER A 437 -12.65 -3.38 31.70
CA SER A 437 -12.78 -4.66 32.39
C SER A 437 -12.00 -4.68 33.71
N VAL A 438 -10.77 -4.17 33.71
CA VAL A 438 -9.93 -4.03 34.93
C VAL A 438 -10.58 -3.08 35.92
N TYR A 439 -11.11 -1.94 35.46
CA TYR A 439 -11.83 -0.99 36.31
C TYR A 439 -13.08 -1.62 36.94
N LEU A 440 -13.89 -2.31 36.13
CA LEU A 440 -15.08 -3.01 36.62
C LEU A 440 -14.74 -4.14 37.60
N PHE A 441 -13.66 -4.89 37.31
CA PHE A 441 -13.17 -5.95 38.20
C PHE A 441 -12.69 -5.38 39.54
N ARG A 442 -11.85 -4.34 39.53
CA ARG A 442 -11.36 -3.68 40.75
C ARG A 442 -12.50 -3.12 41.58
N ARG A 443 -13.48 -2.49 40.93
CA ARG A 443 -14.67 -1.95 41.62
C ARG A 443 -15.54 -3.04 42.23
N ARG A 444 -15.69 -4.18 41.54
CA ARG A 444 -16.40 -5.34 42.08
C ARG A 444 -15.64 -5.97 43.25
N TRP A 445 -14.31 -6.02 43.18
CA TRP A 445 -13.44 -6.48 44.25
C TRP A 445 -13.56 -5.58 45.50
N GLU A 446 -13.55 -4.26 45.33
CA GLU A 446 -13.76 -3.30 46.42
C GLU A 446 -15.17 -3.42 47.04
N ILE A 447 -16.19 -3.80 46.28
CA ILE A 447 -17.55 -4.05 46.81
C ILE A 447 -17.63 -5.37 47.58
N LEU A 448 -16.95 -6.42 47.12
CA LEU A 448 -16.99 -7.76 47.71
C LEU A 448 -16.01 -7.95 48.88
N PHE A 449 -14.85 -7.30 48.82
CA PHE A 449 -13.71 -7.50 49.73
C PHE A 449 -13.09 -6.20 50.24
N GLY A 450 -13.63 -5.04 49.87
CA GLY A 450 -13.22 -3.77 50.47
C GLY A 450 -13.44 -3.79 51.99
N PRO A 451 -12.66 -3.01 52.76
CA PRO A 451 -12.73 -3.03 54.21
C PRO A 451 -14.16 -2.79 54.64
N SER A 452 -14.82 -3.85 55.12
CA SER A 452 -16.13 -3.72 55.73
C SER A 452 -16.01 -2.67 56.82
N ARG A 453 -16.95 -1.72 56.85
CA ARG A 453 -17.05 -0.66 57.87
C ARG A 453 -17.19 -1.20 59.32
N TRP A 454 -17.03 -2.51 59.52
CA TRP A 454 -17.09 -3.22 60.79
C TRP A 454 -15.78 -3.22 61.60
N GLN A 455 -14.68 -2.67 61.10
CA GLN A 455 -13.42 -2.63 61.86
C GLN A 455 -13.24 -1.42 62.80
N PHE A 456 -14.18 -0.48 62.88
CA PHE A 456 -14.05 0.71 63.76
C PHE A 456 -14.84 0.66 65.09
N GLU A 457 -15.58 -0.41 65.39
CA GLU A 457 -16.33 -0.50 66.67
C GLU A 457 -15.65 -1.29 67.80
N LEU A 458 -14.52 -1.97 67.56
CA LEU A 458 -13.92 -2.85 68.58
C LEU A 458 -12.81 -2.22 69.46
N VAL A 459 -12.65 -0.89 69.46
CA VAL A 459 -11.59 -0.20 70.28
C VAL A 459 -12.17 0.68 71.39
N ARG A 460 -13.49 0.66 71.64
CA ARG A 460 -14.11 1.44 72.75
C ARG A 460 -14.78 0.60 73.85
N ARG A 461 -14.22 -0.57 74.16
CA ARG A 461 -14.62 -1.38 75.33
C ARG A 461 -13.46 -2.01 76.08
N ILE A 462 -12.40 -1.25 76.34
CA ILE A 462 -11.50 -1.50 77.47
C ILE A 462 -11.11 -0.15 78.07
N ARG A 463 -11.90 0.31 79.04
CA ARG A 463 -11.46 1.19 80.13
C ARG A 463 -12.38 0.97 81.31
#